data_AF-A0A937B9Q4-F1
#
_entry.id   AF-A0A937B9Q4-F1
#
_cell.length_a   1.000
_cell.length_b   1.000
_cell.length_c   1.000
_cell.angle_alpha   90.00
_cell.angle_beta   90.00
_cell.angle_gamma   90.00
#
_symmetry.space_group_name_H-M   'P 1'
#
loop_
_entity.id
_entity.type
_entity.pdbx_description
1 polymer ?
#
loop_
_entity_poly.entity_id
_entity_poly.type
_entity_poly.pdbx_seq_one_letter_code
_entity_poly.pdbx_strand_id
1 'polypeptide(L)'
;MTHKLIYMLKSKNTVFCLSMILTVLSSFTIFAQKKSSPNWIYLDHLGQEIDKSNFEKLLDTNSFLDIDSVNYKKLIARESYGQLSSRAVLEQNLEITLNITIDSTSPIIILYYPGIDPCNSSGNVDANDSKSSYNKLQKTVKKQFNTNALYICQAESELHKSEKLVPWKKDPQRMIEKLFFKHHYPCGSYVVIDPLGRFISYFGEYMTEDIIAHTNLLMETEN
;
A
#
# COMPACT_ATOMS: atom_id res chain seq x y z
N MET A 1 48.00 -65.12 20.87
CA MET A 1 47.88 -63.94 21.75
C MET A 1 47.53 -62.64 20.98
N THR A 2 47.05 -62.72 19.73
CA THR A 2 46.91 -61.57 18.82
C THR A 2 45.45 -61.16 18.55
N HIS A 3 44.45 -62.02 18.79
CA HIS A 3 43.04 -61.66 18.56
C HIS A 3 42.41 -60.74 19.62
N LYS A 4 42.91 -60.75 20.86
CA LYS A 4 42.34 -59.94 21.96
C LYS A 4 42.70 -58.45 21.88
N LEU A 5 43.84 -58.11 21.25
CA LEU A 5 44.34 -56.74 21.13
C LEU A 5 43.58 -55.92 20.07
N ILE A 6 43.18 -56.54 18.95
CA ILE A 6 42.48 -55.87 17.84
C ILE A 6 41.07 -55.42 18.26
N TYR A 7 40.39 -56.22 19.09
CA TYR A 7 39.03 -55.89 19.57
C TYR A 7 39.04 -54.71 20.56
N MET A 8 40.07 -54.62 21.41
CA MET A 8 40.22 -53.54 22.40
C MET A 8 40.61 -52.19 21.76
N LEU A 9 41.38 -52.20 20.66
CA LEU A 9 41.75 -50.99 19.91
C LEU A 9 40.57 -50.41 19.12
N LYS A 10 39.70 -51.27 18.56
CA LYS A 10 38.47 -50.82 17.86
C LYS A 10 37.47 -50.16 18.80
N SER A 11 37.34 -50.68 20.03
CA SER A 11 36.44 -50.17 21.09
C SER A 11 36.84 -48.79 21.61
N LYS A 12 38.14 -48.51 21.79
CA LYS A 12 38.60 -47.20 22.29
C LYS A 12 38.41 -46.07 21.26
N ASN A 13 38.64 -46.35 19.98
CA ASN A 13 38.46 -45.37 18.92
C ASN A 13 36.97 -45.08 18.63
N THR A 14 36.07 -46.06 18.79
CA THR A 14 34.64 -45.83 18.66
C THR A 14 34.08 -44.99 19.82
N VAL A 15 34.53 -45.22 21.07
CA VAL A 15 34.14 -44.40 22.23
C VAL A 15 34.68 -42.96 22.09
N PHE A 16 35.89 -42.78 21.56
CA PHE A 16 36.47 -41.46 21.30
C PHE A 16 35.74 -40.71 20.18
N CYS A 17 35.37 -41.40 19.08
CA CYS A 17 34.54 -40.80 18.03
C CYS A 17 33.12 -40.48 18.51
N LEU A 18 32.51 -41.31 19.36
CA LEU A 18 31.19 -41.04 19.92
C LEU A 18 31.20 -39.81 20.86
N SER A 19 32.23 -39.65 21.68
CA SER A 19 32.35 -38.48 22.58
C SER A 19 32.63 -37.18 21.82
N MET A 20 33.40 -37.27 20.72
CA MET A 20 33.65 -36.14 19.83
C MET A 20 32.39 -35.73 19.04
N ILE A 21 31.53 -36.68 18.64
CA ILE A 21 30.24 -36.37 18.00
C ILE A 21 29.24 -35.74 18.98
N LEU A 22 29.23 -36.18 20.25
CA LEU A 22 28.33 -35.64 21.28
C LEU A 22 28.68 -34.19 21.70
N THR A 23 29.96 -33.83 21.63
CA THR A 23 30.45 -32.47 21.93
C THR A 23 30.21 -31.48 20.78
N VAL A 24 30.15 -31.97 19.54
CA VAL A 24 29.80 -31.16 18.35
C VAL A 24 28.28 -30.94 18.23
N LEU A 25 27.46 -31.90 18.68
CA LEU A 25 25.98 -31.76 18.67
C LEU A 25 25.45 -30.83 19.78
N SER A 26 26.20 -30.62 20.86
CA SER A 26 25.82 -29.73 21.96
C SER A 26 26.17 -28.26 21.74
N SER A 27 26.96 -27.94 20.71
CA SER A 27 27.35 -26.57 20.38
C SER A 27 26.37 -25.85 19.42
N PHE A 28 25.31 -26.52 18.96
CA PHE A 28 24.30 -25.94 18.06
C PHE A 28 23.08 -25.31 18.75
N THR A 29 22.98 -25.32 20.09
CA THR A 29 21.75 -24.88 20.77
C THR A 29 21.77 -23.47 21.35
N ILE A 30 22.81 -22.67 21.11
CA ILE A 30 22.93 -21.36 21.75
C ILE A 30 23.29 -20.32 20.69
N PHE A 31 22.26 -19.65 20.18
CA PHE A 31 22.19 -18.25 19.73
C PHE A 31 21.00 -18.03 18.78
N ALA A 32 19.84 -18.63 19.06
CA ALA A 32 18.58 -17.98 18.66
C ALA A 32 18.33 -16.84 19.65
N GLN A 33 19.03 -15.71 19.47
CA GLN A 33 18.65 -14.49 20.19
C GLN A 33 17.23 -14.17 19.73
N LYS A 34 16.24 -14.37 20.61
CA LYS A 34 14.87 -13.90 20.40
C LYS A 34 15.00 -12.39 20.25
N LYS A 35 15.04 -11.89 19.02
CA LYS A 35 15.07 -10.46 18.71
C LYS A 35 13.94 -9.86 19.53
N SER A 36 14.26 -9.06 20.55
CA SER A 36 13.24 -8.37 21.32
C SER A 36 12.42 -7.61 20.29
N SER A 37 11.13 -7.93 20.18
CA SER A 37 10.24 -7.15 19.32
C SER A 37 10.46 -5.69 19.68
N PRO A 38 10.61 -4.79 18.69
CA PRO A 38 10.75 -3.37 18.99
C PRO A 38 9.61 -2.98 19.93
N ASN A 39 9.90 -2.19 20.96
CA ASN A 39 8.87 -1.71 21.88
C ASN A 39 8.07 -0.62 21.17
N TRP A 40 7.21 -1.06 20.25
CA TRP A 40 6.36 -0.20 19.45
C TRP A 40 5.30 0.45 20.34
N ILE A 41 5.21 1.77 20.28
CA ILE A 41 4.05 2.49 20.78
C ILE A 41 2.94 2.36 19.71
N TYR A 42 1.77 1.86 20.09
CA TYR A 42 0.64 1.73 19.18
C TYR A 42 -0.33 2.86 19.45
N LEU A 43 -0.61 3.68 18.44
CA LEU A 43 -1.47 4.85 18.54
C LEU A 43 -2.74 4.65 17.72
N ASP A 44 -3.88 5.05 18.28
CA ASP A 44 -5.12 5.17 17.53
C ASP A 44 -5.09 6.35 16.54
N HIS A 45 -6.20 6.55 15.81
CA HIS A 45 -6.32 7.63 14.83
C HIS A 45 -6.27 9.04 15.44
N LEU A 46 -6.57 9.17 16.73
CA LEU A 46 -6.48 10.41 17.51
C LEU A 46 -5.08 10.62 18.10
N GLY A 47 -4.19 9.64 18.00
CA GLY A 47 -2.85 9.68 18.58
C GLY A 47 -2.79 9.25 20.04
N GLN A 48 -3.83 8.58 20.56
CA GLN A 48 -3.84 8.01 21.90
C GLN A 48 -3.22 6.62 21.89
N GLU A 49 -2.43 6.30 22.92
CA GLU A 49 -1.83 4.98 23.04
C GLU A 49 -2.89 3.91 23.33
N ILE A 50 -2.83 2.82 22.57
CA ILE A 50 -3.67 1.63 22.71
C ILE A 50 -2.77 0.40 22.75
N ASP A 51 -3.27 -0.72 23.26
CA ASP A 51 -2.51 -1.98 23.18
C ASP A 51 -2.51 -2.53 21.75
N LYS A 52 -1.52 -3.38 21.47
CA LYS A 52 -1.32 -4.03 20.17
C LYS A 52 -2.56 -4.80 19.70
N SER A 53 -3.29 -5.48 20.59
CA SER A 53 -4.44 -6.29 20.18
C SER A 53 -5.60 -5.40 19.72
N ASN A 54 -5.84 -4.29 20.39
CA ASN A 54 -6.83 -3.31 19.97
C ASN A 54 -6.43 -2.62 18.66
N PHE A 55 -5.14 -2.33 18.48
CA PHE A 55 -4.61 -1.81 17.22
C PHE A 55 -4.86 -2.77 16.05
N GLU A 56 -4.53 -4.05 16.21
CA GLU A 56 -4.74 -5.08 15.18
C GLU A 56 -6.23 -5.27 14.86
N LYS A 57 -7.10 -5.31 15.87
CA LYS A 57 -8.56 -5.38 15.65
C LYS A 57 -9.10 -4.20 14.82
N LEU A 58 -8.57 -2.99 15.06
CA LEU A 58 -8.98 -1.81 14.30
C LEU A 58 -8.49 -1.87 12.85
N LEU A 59 -7.29 -2.39 12.60
CA LEU A 59 -6.82 -2.66 11.24
C LEU A 59 -7.69 -3.69 10.51
N ASP A 60 -8.12 -4.74 11.20
CA ASP A 60 -8.96 -5.81 10.62
C ASP A 60 -10.33 -5.30 10.14
N THR A 61 -10.80 -4.14 10.65
CA THR A 61 -12.04 -3.50 10.15
C THR A 61 -11.89 -2.89 8.76
N ASN A 62 -10.66 -2.78 8.25
CA ASN A 62 -10.32 -2.06 7.02
C ASN A 62 -10.78 -0.59 7.01
N SER A 63 -11.11 0.00 8.16
CA SER A 63 -11.42 1.44 8.26
C SER A 63 -10.17 2.30 8.43
N PHE A 64 -9.05 1.66 8.78
CA PHE A 64 -7.77 2.31 9.06
C PHE A 64 -6.62 1.66 8.30
N LEU A 65 -5.55 2.43 8.10
CA LEU A 65 -4.22 1.96 7.72
C LEU A 65 -3.25 2.23 8.88
N ASP A 66 -2.17 1.46 8.96
CA ASP A 66 -1.05 1.83 9.80
C ASP A 66 0.00 2.62 9.02
N ILE A 67 0.49 3.69 9.65
CA ILE A 67 1.75 4.34 9.28
C ILE A 67 2.77 4.01 10.36
N ASP A 68 3.97 3.64 9.93
CA ASP A 68 5.09 3.34 10.81
C ASP A 68 6.07 4.50 10.90
N SER A 69 6.73 4.58 12.05
CA SER A 69 7.87 5.45 12.31
C SER A 69 8.97 4.63 12.96
N VAL A 70 9.99 5.28 13.51
CA VAL A 70 11.11 4.57 14.17
C VAL A 70 10.64 3.84 15.44
N ASN A 71 9.69 4.41 16.18
CA ASN A 71 9.30 3.93 17.51
C ASN A 71 7.79 3.76 17.73
N TYR A 72 6.95 4.12 16.76
CA TYR A 72 5.50 3.98 16.89
C TYR A 72 4.85 3.48 15.60
N LYS A 73 3.67 2.89 15.76
CA LYS A 73 2.69 2.64 14.70
C LYS A 73 1.45 3.46 15.01
N LYS A 74 0.92 4.16 14.02
CA LYS A 74 -0.28 5.00 14.20
C LYS A 74 -1.34 4.59 13.19
N LEU A 75 -2.57 4.46 13.66
CA LEU A 75 -3.72 4.31 12.78
C LEU A 75 -4.05 5.64 12.10
N ILE A 76 -4.43 5.57 10.84
CA ILE A 76 -4.96 6.68 10.07
C ILE A 76 -6.23 6.22 9.39
N ALA A 77 -7.27 7.05 9.38
CA ALA A 77 -8.51 6.73 8.66
C ALA A 77 -8.20 6.60 7.17
N ARG A 78 -8.82 5.64 6.49
CA ARG A 78 -8.65 5.46 5.04
C ARG A 78 -9.30 6.57 4.23
N GLU A 79 -10.22 7.31 4.82
CA GLU A 79 -10.94 8.40 4.15
C GLU A 79 -10.56 9.77 4.73
N SER A 80 -10.42 10.74 3.85
CA SER A 80 -10.26 12.15 4.22
C SER A 80 -11.21 13.01 3.39
N TYR A 81 -11.95 13.87 4.09
CA TYR A 81 -12.93 14.78 3.51
C TYR A 81 -12.38 16.20 3.57
N GLY A 82 -12.65 17.00 2.55
CA GLY A 82 -12.26 18.40 2.55
C GLY A 82 -12.86 19.20 1.42
N GLN A 83 -12.39 20.44 1.29
CA GLN A 83 -12.77 21.33 0.21
C GLN A 83 -11.54 22.09 -0.28
N LEU A 84 -11.37 22.15 -1.60
CA LEU A 84 -10.32 22.94 -2.23
C LEU A 84 -10.60 24.42 -2.05
N SER A 85 -9.54 25.20 -1.81
CA SER A 85 -9.63 26.67 -1.84
C SER A 85 -10.03 27.19 -3.24
N SER A 86 -9.61 26.49 -4.30
CA SER A 86 -10.02 26.75 -5.67
C SER A 86 -9.89 25.50 -6.53
N ARG A 87 -11.02 24.95 -6.97
CA ARG A 87 -11.06 23.86 -7.96
C ARG A 87 -10.55 24.32 -9.34
N ALA A 88 -10.91 25.53 -9.77
CA ALA A 88 -10.47 26.09 -11.05
C ALA A 88 -8.94 26.16 -11.20
N VAL A 89 -8.22 26.45 -10.11
CA VAL A 89 -6.74 26.44 -10.12
C VAL A 89 -6.21 25.02 -10.32
N LEU A 90 -6.81 24.01 -9.68
CA LEU A 90 -6.43 22.62 -9.90
C LEU A 90 -6.69 22.19 -11.35
N GLU A 91 -7.88 22.52 -11.88
CA GLU A 91 -8.27 22.22 -13.27
C GLU A 91 -7.29 22.82 -14.26
N GLN A 92 -7.05 24.13 -14.19
CA GLN A 92 -6.14 24.83 -15.10
C GLN A 92 -4.75 24.21 -15.09
N ASN A 93 -4.23 23.89 -13.90
CA ASN A 93 -2.92 23.23 -13.79
C ASN A 93 -2.94 21.85 -14.45
N LEU A 94 -3.95 21.03 -14.19
CA LEU A 94 -4.07 19.70 -14.81
C LEU A 94 -4.23 19.76 -16.33
N GLU A 95 -5.08 20.64 -16.84
CA GLU A 95 -5.30 20.82 -18.28
C GLU A 95 -4.01 21.23 -18.99
N ILE A 96 -3.28 22.21 -18.45
CA ILE A 96 -2.01 22.68 -19.03
C ILE A 96 -0.94 21.59 -18.96
N THR A 97 -0.75 20.98 -17.79
CA THR A 97 0.39 20.07 -17.55
C THR A 97 0.19 18.69 -18.16
N LEU A 98 -1.04 18.21 -18.23
CA LEU A 98 -1.37 16.89 -18.80
C LEU A 98 -1.90 16.96 -20.23
N ASN A 99 -2.14 18.17 -20.75
CA ASN A 99 -2.76 18.43 -22.05
C ASN A 99 -4.10 17.70 -22.20
N ILE A 100 -4.99 17.94 -21.24
CA ILE A 100 -6.35 17.39 -21.16
C ILE A 100 -7.39 18.52 -21.08
N THR A 101 -8.66 18.15 -21.18
CA THR A 101 -9.79 19.06 -20.93
C THR A 101 -10.63 18.49 -19.80
N ILE A 102 -11.02 19.33 -18.86
CA ILE A 102 -11.86 18.97 -17.72
C ILE A 102 -13.20 19.68 -17.85
N ASP A 103 -14.29 18.91 -17.80
CA ASP A 103 -15.63 19.48 -17.73
C ASP A 103 -15.89 19.96 -16.30
N SER A 104 -15.91 21.28 -16.11
CA SER A 104 -16.13 21.90 -14.81
C SER A 104 -17.47 21.51 -14.14
N THR A 105 -18.44 20.97 -14.88
CA THR A 105 -19.73 20.51 -14.34
C THR A 105 -19.73 19.04 -13.91
N SER A 106 -18.70 18.27 -14.30
CA SER A 106 -18.54 16.87 -13.92
C SER A 106 -17.56 16.70 -12.76
N PRO A 107 -17.65 15.61 -11.98
CA PRO A 107 -16.63 15.31 -10.98
C PRO A 107 -15.27 15.02 -11.63
N ILE A 108 -14.21 15.37 -10.91
CA ILE A 108 -12.84 14.97 -11.22
C ILE A 108 -12.54 13.71 -10.41
N ILE A 109 -12.13 12.64 -11.09
CA ILE A 109 -11.74 11.37 -10.46
C ILE A 109 -10.27 11.14 -10.76
N ILE A 110 -9.44 11.06 -9.73
CA ILE A 110 -7.99 10.85 -9.87
C ILE A 110 -7.60 9.59 -9.11
N LEU A 111 -7.07 8.61 -9.82
CA LEU A 111 -6.39 7.45 -9.26
C LEU A 111 -4.91 7.78 -9.17
N TYR A 112 -4.31 7.47 -8.02
CA TYR A 112 -2.93 7.79 -7.71
C TYR A 112 -2.11 6.54 -7.44
N TYR A 113 -1.02 6.38 -8.19
CA TYR A 113 -0.03 5.32 -8.01
C TYR A 113 1.24 5.89 -7.35
N PRO A 114 1.55 5.50 -6.10
CA PRO A 114 2.65 6.09 -5.33
C PRO A 114 4.04 5.62 -5.79
N GLY A 115 4.12 4.60 -6.65
CA GLY A 115 5.35 3.91 -7.01
C GLY A 115 5.34 2.46 -6.53
N ILE A 116 6.40 1.72 -6.84
CA ILE A 116 6.54 0.32 -6.41
C ILE A 116 6.73 0.27 -4.89
N ASP A 117 5.89 -0.51 -4.22
CA ASP A 117 5.93 -0.73 -2.78
C ASP A 117 5.69 -2.23 -2.44
N PRO A 118 5.85 -2.66 -1.18
CA PRO A 118 5.62 -4.05 -0.81
C PRO A 118 4.24 -4.60 -1.16
N CYS A 119 3.19 -3.76 -1.22
CA CYS A 119 1.85 -4.20 -1.56
C CYS A 119 1.71 -4.51 -3.06
N ASN A 120 2.24 -3.65 -3.92
CA ASN A 120 2.04 -3.75 -5.38
C ASN A 120 3.21 -4.41 -6.13
N SER A 121 4.21 -4.95 -5.43
CA SER A 121 5.42 -5.54 -6.02
C SER A 121 5.46 -7.07 -6.07
N SER A 122 4.67 -7.77 -5.24
CA SER A 122 4.71 -9.24 -5.13
C SER A 122 3.65 -9.96 -5.98
N GLY A 123 2.71 -9.24 -6.58
CA GLY A 123 1.61 -9.82 -7.36
C GLY A 123 2.01 -10.19 -8.80
N ASN A 124 1.56 -11.35 -9.27
CA ASN A 124 1.66 -11.75 -10.68
C ASN A 124 0.40 -11.33 -11.46
N VAL A 125 0.01 -10.06 -11.35
CA VAL A 125 -1.14 -9.52 -12.11
C VAL A 125 -0.74 -9.38 -13.57
N ASP A 126 -1.59 -9.86 -14.49
CA ASP A 126 -1.36 -9.71 -15.92
C ASP A 126 -1.63 -8.26 -16.36
N ALA A 127 -0.83 -7.75 -17.30
CA ALA A 127 -0.99 -6.38 -17.78
C ALA A 127 -2.33 -6.17 -18.51
N ASN A 128 -2.88 -7.22 -19.13
CA ASN A 128 -4.21 -7.18 -19.74
C ASN A 128 -5.32 -7.11 -18.69
N ASP A 129 -5.13 -7.71 -17.51
CA ASP A 129 -6.09 -7.58 -16.40
C ASP A 129 -6.13 -6.13 -15.92
N SER A 130 -4.96 -5.51 -15.75
CA SER A 130 -4.86 -4.08 -15.38
C SER A 130 -5.51 -3.18 -16.43
N LYS A 131 -5.26 -3.46 -17.73
CA LYS A 131 -5.92 -2.76 -18.85
C LYS A 131 -7.42 -2.99 -18.89
N SER A 132 -7.89 -4.19 -18.55
CA SER A 132 -9.32 -4.54 -18.51
C SER A 132 -10.02 -3.77 -17.39
N SER A 133 -9.44 -3.74 -16.19
CA SER A 133 -9.90 -2.94 -15.06
C SER A 133 -9.95 -1.45 -15.39
N TYR A 134 -8.90 -0.92 -16.04
CA TYR A 134 -8.89 0.45 -16.57
C TYR A 134 -10.07 0.72 -17.51
N ASN A 135 -10.26 -0.13 -18.53
CA ASN A 135 -11.35 0.06 -19.50
C ASN A 135 -12.73 -0.02 -18.83
N LYS A 136 -12.91 -0.93 -17.87
CA LYS A 136 -14.15 -1.09 -17.11
C LYS A 136 -14.45 0.17 -16.30
N LEU A 137 -13.46 0.70 -15.57
CA LEU A 137 -13.63 1.93 -14.81
C LEU A 137 -13.98 3.09 -15.73
N GLN A 138 -13.21 3.32 -16.80
CA GLN A 138 -13.45 4.41 -17.74
C GLN A 138 -14.86 4.37 -18.34
N LYS A 139 -15.31 3.19 -18.77
CA LYS A 139 -16.69 3.02 -19.29
C LYS A 139 -17.74 3.33 -18.23
N THR A 140 -17.49 2.94 -16.98
CA THR A 140 -18.44 3.13 -15.87
C THR A 140 -18.57 4.60 -15.50
N VAL A 141 -17.45 5.28 -15.24
CA VAL A 141 -17.46 6.71 -14.85
C VAL A 141 -17.94 7.60 -15.99
N LYS A 142 -17.63 7.26 -17.25
CA LYS A 142 -18.14 8.01 -18.41
C LYS A 142 -19.65 7.88 -18.53
N LYS A 143 -20.20 6.70 -18.28
CA LYS A 143 -21.65 6.45 -18.33
C LYS A 143 -22.40 7.14 -17.20
N GLN A 144 -21.86 7.13 -15.98
CA GLN A 144 -22.57 7.61 -14.78
C GLN A 144 -22.38 9.11 -14.54
N PHE A 145 -21.19 9.65 -14.80
CA PHE A 145 -20.81 11.00 -14.39
C PHE A 145 -20.35 11.90 -15.55
N ASN A 146 -20.43 11.39 -16.78
CA ASN A 146 -19.94 12.05 -18.01
C ASN A 146 -18.45 12.43 -17.99
N THR A 147 -17.65 11.87 -17.08
CA THR A 147 -16.22 12.16 -16.91
C THR A 147 -15.32 10.99 -17.31
N ASN A 148 -14.01 11.18 -17.32
CA ASN A 148 -13.02 10.10 -17.37
C ASN A 148 -12.16 10.14 -16.10
N ALA A 149 -11.76 8.98 -15.60
CA ALA A 149 -10.81 8.89 -14.52
C ALA A 149 -9.39 9.23 -15.03
N LEU A 150 -8.68 10.05 -14.26
CA LEU A 150 -7.29 10.41 -14.47
C LEU A 150 -6.40 9.43 -13.71
N TYR A 151 -5.44 8.83 -14.40
CA TYR A 151 -4.49 7.89 -13.82
C TYR A 151 -3.16 8.63 -13.65
N ILE A 152 -2.82 8.98 -12.40
CA ILE A 152 -1.66 9.80 -12.04
C ILE A 152 -0.65 8.95 -11.26
N CYS A 153 0.63 9.04 -11.57
CA CYS A 153 1.68 8.31 -10.84
C CYS A 153 2.81 9.23 -10.38
N GLN A 154 3.50 8.85 -9.30
CA GLN A 154 4.68 9.59 -8.84
C GLN A 154 5.78 9.64 -9.91
N ALA A 155 6.06 8.50 -10.54
CA ALA A 155 7.02 8.37 -11.63
C ALA A 155 6.67 7.21 -12.57
N GLU A 156 6.67 7.47 -13.88
CA GLU A 156 6.40 6.44 -14.90
C GLU A 156 7.43 5.31 -14.91
N SER A 157 8.69 5.62 -14.54
CA SER A 157 9.76 4.61 -14.39
C SER A 157 9.53 3.64 -13.24
N GLU A 158 8.66 3.98 -12.30
CA GLU A 158 8.32 3.19 -11.12
C GLU A 158 6.98 2.48 -11.28
N LEU A 159 6.45 2.35 -12.51
CA LEU A 159 5.27 1.54 -12.75
C LEU A 159 5.63 0.05 -12.75
N HIS A 160 4.87 -0.74 -11.98
CA HIS A 160 4.93 -2.19 -12.05
C HIS A 160 4.65 -2.68 -13.49
N LYS A 161 5.17 -3.86 -13.85
CA LYS A 161 5.04 -4.39 -15.23
C LYS A 161 3.58 -4.56 -15.66
N SER A 162 2.70 -4.91 -14.72
CA SER A 162 1.25 -5.05 -14.96
C SER A 162 0.60 -3.71 -15.36
N GLU A 163 1.10 -2.61 -14.85
CA GLU A 163 0.53 -1.28 -15.06
C GLU A 163 0.91 -0.65 -16.40
N LYS A 164 1.84 -1.24 -17.15
CA LYS A 164 2.42 -0.65 -18.37
C LYS A 164 1.41 -0.44 -19.52
N LEU A 165 0.27 -1.11 -19.49
CA LEU A 165 -0.79 -0.95 -20.49
C LEU A 165 -1.84 0.10 -20.11
N VAL A 166 -1.78 0.60 -18.87
CA VAL A 166 -2.64 1.68 -18.37
C VAL A 166 -1.97 3.02 -18.68
N PRO A 167 -2.70 4.03 -19.20
CA PRO A 167 -2.13 5.30 -19.61
C PRO A 167 -1.88 6.24 -18.42
N TRP A 168 -1.04 5.81 -17.47
CA TRP A 168 -0.59 6.61 -16.35
C TRP A 168 0.14 7.87 -16.82
N LYS A 169 -0.10 9.00 -16.13
CA LYS A 169 0.59 10.27 -16.34
C LYS A 169 1.37 10.63 -15.09
N LYS A 170 2.60 11.10 -15.25
CA LYS A 170 3.39 11.59 -14.10
C LYS A 170 2.70 12.77 -13.40
N ASP A 171 2.69 12.76 -12.07
CA ASP A 171 2.19 13.85 -11.22
C ASP A 171 3.04 15.12 -11.41
N PRO A 172 2.47 16.19 -12.01
CA PRO A 172 3.18 17.44 -12.24
C PRO A 172 3.62 18.07 -10.92
N GLN A 173 4.93 18.16 -10.71
CA GLN A 173 5.53 18.76 -9.50
C GLN A 173 5.06 18.11 -8.16
N ARG A 174 4.56 16.87 -8.21
CA ARG A 174 3.97 16.14 -7.08
C ARG A 174 2.76 16.89 -6.49
N MET A 175 1.99 17.58 -7.32
CA MET A 175 0.87 18.43 -6.89
C MET A 175 -0.26 17.59 -6.29
N ILE A 176 -0.66 16.52 -6.97
CA ILE A 176 -1.75 15.65 -6.51
C ILE A 176 -1.38 14.99 -5.18
N GLU A 177 -0.17 14.46 -5.10
CA GLU A 177 0.35 13.87 -3.87
C GLU A 177 0.33 14.85 -2.69
N LYS A 178 0.87 16.07 -2.87
CA LYS A 178 0.93 17.05 -1.78
C LYS A 178 -0.45 17.52 -1.33
N LEU A 179 -1.41 17.61 -2.24
CA LEU A 179 -2.77 18.06 -1.93
C LEU A 179 -3.56 16.99 -1.17
N PHE A 180 -3.47 15.73 -1.59
CA PHE A 180 -4.39 14.68 -1.15
C PHE A 180 -3.71 13.53 -0.40
N PHE A 181 -2.43 13.26 -0.62
CA PHE A 181 -1.73 12.07 -0.16
C PHE A 181 -0.47 12.41 0.66
N LYS A 182 -0.66 12.94 1.87
CA LYS A 182 0.41 13.48 2.73
C LYS A 182 1.39 12.44 3.29
N HIS A 183 1.03 11.17 3.24
CA HIS A 183 1.86 10.04 3.61
C HIS A 183 1.93 9.07 2.43
N HIS A 184 2.96 8.22 2.42
CA HIS A 184 2.98 7.10 1.51
C HIS A 184 1.90 6.10 1.96
N TYR A 185 0.93 5.85 1.07
CA TYR A 185 -0.13 4.86 1.28
C TYR A 185 0.11 3.67 0.36
N PRO A 186 -0.02 2.43 0.88
CA PRO A 186 0.36 1.25 0.13
C PRO A 186 -0.55 1.00 -1.08
N CYS A 187 -0.03 0.29 -2.07
CA CYS A 187 -0.72 -0.13 -3.28
C CYS A 187 -1.05 1.05 -4.21
N GLY A 188 -2.14 1.76 -3.93
CA GLY A 188 -2.71 2.85 -4.72
C GLY A 188 -3.67 3.66 -3.86
N SER A 189 -4.07 4.83 -4.32
CA SER A 189 -5.07 5.67 -3.64
C SER A 189 -5.93 6.38 -4.68
N TYR A 190 -7.01 7.05 -4.28
CA TYR A 190 -7.75 7.91 -5.19
C TYR A 190 -8.33 9.14 -4.49
N VAL A 191 -8.72 10.12 -5.27
CA VAL A 191 -9.52 11.24 -4.83
C VAL A 191 -10.64 11.52 -5.84
N VAL A 192 -11.83 11.79 -5.32
CA VAL A 192 -12.98 12.28 -6.08
C VAL A 192 -13.26 13.72 -5.64
N ILE A 193 -13.53 14.60 -6.60
CA ILE A 193 -13.73 16.04 -6.38
C ILE A 193 -14.97 16.47 -7.16
N ASP A 194 -15.91 17.12 -6.49
CA ASP A 194 -17.15 17.58 -7.10
C ASP A 194 -17.00 18.97 -7.77
N PRO A 195 -18.04 19.46 -8.48
CA PRO A 195 -18.06 20.80 -9.08
C PRO A 195 -17.79 21.96 -8.11
N LEU A 196 -18.11 21.82 -6.82
CA LEU A 196 -17.90 22.83 -5.78
C LEU A 196 -16.52 22.75 -5.13
N GLY A 197 -15.68 21.80 -5.53
CA GLY A 197 -14.36 21.55 -4.99
C GLY A 197 -14.34 20.78 -3.67
N ARG A 198 -15.47 20.23 -3.22
CA ARG A 198 -15.51 19.27 -2.11
C ARG A 198 -14.90 17.96 -2.60
N PHE A 199 -14.17 17.27 -1.72
CA PHE A 199 -13.47 16.06 -2.10
C PHE A 199 -13.52 14.98 -1.02
N ILE A 200 -13.36 13.75 -1.49
CA ILE A 200 -13.09 12.56 -0.67
C ILE A 200 -11.82 11.91 -1.22
N SER A 201 -10.79 11.80 -0.40
CA SER A 201 -9.59 11.02 -0.68
C SER A 201 -9.67 9.69 0.04
N TYR A 202 -9.34 8.61 -0.66
CA TYR A 202 -9.26 7.26 -0.11
C TYR A 202 -7.82 6.74 -0.21
N PHE A 203 -7.33 6.20 0.91
CA PHE A 203 -5.94 5.81 1.09
C PHE A 203 -5.81 4.29 1.10
N GLY A 204 -4.87 3.79 0.31
CA GLY A 204 -4.59 2.36 0.17
C GLY A 204 -5.49 1.64 -0.84
N GLU A 205 -5.27 0.33 -0.99
CA GLU A 205 -6.03 -0.55 -1.90
C GLU A 205 -7.55 -0.30 -1.86
N TYR A 206 -8.17 -0.21 -3.03
CA TYR A 206 -9.58 0.13 -3.20
C TYR A 206 -10.25 -0.72 -4.29
N MET A 207 -11.57 -0.77 -4.24
CA MET A 207 -12.41 -1.36 -5.28
C MET A 207 -12.98 -0.28 -6.20
N THR A 208 -13.43 -0.68 -7.39
CA THR A 208 -14.10 0.24 -8.33
C THR A 208 -15.37 0.81 -7.70
N GLU A 209 -16.07 -0.02 -6.94
CA GLU A 209 -17.32 0.29 -6.26
C GLU A 209 -17.15 1.43 -5.24
N ASP A 210 -16.00 1.52 -4.57
CA ASP A 210 -15.70 2.59 -3.61
C ASP A 210 -15.63 3.95 -4.31
N ILE A 211 -14.96 4.03 -5.47
CA ILE A 211 -14.89 5.24 -6.30
C ILE A 211 -16.28 5.70 -6.71
N ILE A 212 -17.13 4.76 -7.16
CA ILE A 212 -18.50 5.08 -7.59
C ILE A 212 -19.35 5.55 -6.40
N ALA A 213 -19.26 4.88 -5.25
CA ALA A 213 -20.01 5.23 -4.05
C ALA A 213 -19.63 6.63 -3.54
N HIS A 214 -18.33 6.94 -3.44
CA HIS A 214 -17.88 8.27 -3.01
C HIS A 214 -18.20 9.36 -4.03
N THR A 215 -18.15 9.05 -5.34
CA THR A 215 -18.56 10.02 -6.36
C THR A 215 -20.05 10.33 -6.24
N ASN A 216 -20.92 9.33 -6.11
CA ASN A 216 -22.35 9.55 -5.88
C ASN A 216 -22.59 10.35 -4.60
N LEU A 217 -21.92 10.01 -3.50
CA LEU A 217 -22.06 10.71 -2.22
C LEU A 217 -21.79 12.22 -2.36
N LEU A 218 -20.75 12.61 -3.09
CA LEU A 218 -20.47 14.03 -3.32
C LEU A 218 -21.52 14.68 -4.24
N MET A 219 -21.88 14.02 -5.34
CA MET A 219 -22.80 14.57 -6.35
C MET A 219 -24.26 14.64 -5.86
N GLU A 220 -24.68 13.77 -4.94
CA GLU A 220 -26.05 13.77 -4.37
C GLU A 220 -26.30 14.96 -3.44
N THR A 221 -25.26 15.49 -2.80
CA THR A 221 -25.35 16.66 -1.93
C THR A 221 -25.50 17.99 -2.68
N GLU A 222 -25.73 17.95 -3.99
CA GLU A 222 -26.06 19.10 -4.84
C GLU A 222 -27.57 19.31 -5.04
N ASN A 223 -28.43 18.39 -4.55
CA ASN A 223 -29.90 18.49 -4.56
C ASN A 223 -30.47 18.82 -3.17
#